data_AF-A0A1I2EME5-F1
#
_entry.id   AF-A0A1I2EME5-F1
#
_cell.length_a   1.000
_cell.length_b   1.000
_cell.length_c   1.000
_cell.angle_alpha   90.00
_cell.angle_beta   90.00
_cell.angle_gamma   90.00
#
_symmetry.space_group_name_H-M   'P 1'
#
loop_
_entity.id
_entity.type
_entity.pdbx_description
1 polymer ?
#
loop_
_entity_poly.entity_id
_entity_poly.type
_entity_poly.pdbx_seq_one_letter_code
_entity_poly.pdbx_strand_id
1 'polypeptide(L)'
;MPIVKDIISGNPMIPGSSFKGKLRALLSKQYVTNNPKKTPNDDAECLTDIFGKSGEDFKPSRVIFSDMIMNNWDELKNGYGLTSKTEIKFENTINRLSGKATPRQIERAIRGSKFDLNIIYEYTSDENLKKDFEILSVGFKLLEYDYLGGNGTRGYGKIRINDIDVCEVIGNIDEKILDECSDILKNFRQY
;
A
#
# COMPACT_ATOMS: atom_id res chain seq x y z
N MET A 1 -17.20 13.45 -0.70
CA MET A 1 -15.81 13.63 -0.23
C MET A 1 -14.89 13.39 -1.42
N PRO A 2 -13.96 14.31 -1.71
CA PRO A 2 -13.02 14.16 -2.82
C PRO A 2 -11.90 13.18 -2.50
N ILE A 3 -11.22 12.69 -3.54
CA ILE A 3 -9.97 11.90 -3.41
C ILE A 3 -8.72 12.76 -3.63
N VAL A 4 -7.56 12.23 -3.24
CA VAL A 4 -6.26 12.84 -3.53
C VAL A 4 -5.93 12.68 -5.02
N LYS A 5 -5.46 13.76 -5.64
CA LYS A 5 -5.08 13.82 -7.05
C LYS A 5 -3.74 14.53 -7.19
N ASP A 6 -2.97 14.11 -8.18
CA ASP A 6 -1.84 14.90 -8.64
C ASP A 6 -2.34 16.19 -9.29
N ILE A 7 -1.75 17.33 -8.94
CA ILE A 7 -2.21 18.65 -9.37
C ILE A 7 -1.94 18.87 -10.86
N ILE A 8 -0.83 18.33 -11.37
CA ILE A 8 -0.40 18.58 -12.75
C ILE A 8 -1.25 17.78 -13.73
N SER A 9 -1.38 16.48 -13.51
CA SER A 9 -2.12 15.58 -14.40
C SER A 9 -3.63 15.53 -14.10
N GLY A 10 -4.04 15.91 -12.89
CA GLY A 10 -5.40 15.68 -12.38
C GLY A 10 -5.73 14.20 -12.18
N ASN A 11 -4.74 13.30 -12.28
CA ASN A 11 -4.92 11.87 -12.09
C ASN A 11 -5.12 11.56 -10.59
N PRO A 12 -5.94 10.54 -10.25
CA PRO A 12 -5.93 9.95 -8.93
C PRO A 12 -4.50 9.59 -8.51
N MET A 13 -4.19 9.75 -7.23
CA MET A 13 -2.90 9.41 -6.65
C MET A 13 -3.08 8.60 -5.37
N ILE A 14 -2.20 7.62 -5.17
CA ILE A 14 -2.03 6.91 -3.90
C ILE A 14 -0.79 7.49 -3.23
N PRO A 15 -0.92 8.23 -2.11
CA PRO A 15 0.23 8.70 -1.38
C PRO A 15 1.07 7.54 -0.84
N GLY A 16 2.39 7.59 -0.98
CA GLY A 16 3.32 6.58 -0.48
C GLY A 16 3.21 6.41 1.04
N SER A 17 2.89 7.49 1.76
CA SER A 17 2.57 7.47 3.19
C SER A 17 1.33 6.64 3.54
N SER A 18 0.29 6.67 2.69
CA SER A 18 -0.92 5.88 2.89
C SER A 18 -0.65 4.39 2.69
N PHE A 19 0.15 4.05 1.68
CA PHE A 19 0.56 2.67 1.41
C PHE A 19 1.49 2.15 2.51
N LYS A 20 2.57 2.87 2.84
CA LYS A 20 3.51 2.55 3.93
C LYS A 20 2.78 2.37 5.26
N GLY A 21 1.92 3.32 5.61
CA GLY A 21 1.17 3.30 6.86
C GLY A 21 0.23 2.11 6.96
N LYS A 22 -0.50 1.80 5.88
CA LYS A 22 -1.40 0.64 5.85
C LYS A 22 -0.63 -0.67 5.93
N LEU A 23 0.45 -0.82 5.16
CA LEU A 23 1.31 -1.99 5.16
C LEU A 23 1.88 -2.26 6.56
N ARG A 24 2.49 -1.24 7.19
CA ARG A 24 3.03 -1.32 8.55
C ARG A 24 1.96 -1.69 9.58
N ALA A 25 0.77 -1.08 9.49
CA ALA A 25 -0.33 -1.35 10.42
C ALA A 25 -0.93 -2.77 10.28
N LEU A 26 -0.83 -3.39 9.11
CA LEU A 26 -1.22 -4.79 8.93
C LEU A 26 -0.16 -5.73 9.49
N LEU A 27 1.11 -5.44 9.20
CA LEU A 27 2.24 -6.20 9.75
C LEU A 27 2.28 -6.13 11.28
N SER A 28 2.04 -4.98 11.89
CA SER A 28 2.06 -4.87 13.36
C SER A 28 1.03 -5.77 14.03
N LYS A 29 -0.13 -6.01 13.41
CA LYS A 29 -1.13 -6.98 13.90
C LYS A 29 -0.67 -8.43 13.77
N GLN A 30 0.08 -8.75 12.72
CA GLN A 30 0.61 -10.09 12.49
C GLN A 30 1.74 -10.43 13.47
N TYR A 31 2.66 -9.49 13.70
CA TYR A 31 3.85 -9.71 14.53
C TYR A 31 3.63 -9.38 16.01
N VAL A 32 2.47 -8.82 16.39
CA VAL A 32 2.11 -8.57 17.79
C VAL A 32 0.71 -9.16 18.08
N THR A 33 0.69 -10.43 18.49
CA THR A 33 -0.54 -11.23 18.64
C THR A 33 -1.39 -10.86 19.85
N ASN A 34 -0.78 -10.30 20.91
CA ASN A 34 -1.43 -10.20 22.23
C ASN A 34 -1.62 -8.79 22.79
N ASN A 35 -1.14 -7.73 22.13
CA ASN A 35 -1.39 -6.35 22.56
C ASN A 35 -1.25 -5.38 21.39
N PRO A 36 -2.35 -4.80 20.87
CA PRO A 36 -2.26 -3.78 19.83
C PRO A 36 -1.39 -2.63 20.33
N LYS A 37 -0.33 -2.35 19.58
CA LYS A 37 0.60 -1.28 19.89
C LYS A 37 -0.08 0.07 19.66
N LYS A 38 0.08 0.98 20.62
CA LYS A 38 -0.59 2.29 20.59
C LYS A 38 0.04 3.20 19.55
N THR A 39 1.36 3.08 19.35
CA THR A 39 2.11 3.91 18.42
C THR A 39 3.04 3.06 17.54
N PRO A 40 3.43 3.54 16.35
CA PRO A 40 4.41 2.88 15.50
C PRO A 40 5.75 2.62 16.22
N ASN A 41 6.10 3.45 17.19
CA ASN A 41 7.34 3.32 17.97
C ASN A 41 7.35 2.09 18.89
N ASP A 42 6.18 1.51 19.17
CA ASP A 42 6.03 0.34 20.03
C ASP A 42 5.97 -0.98 19.24
N ASP A 43 6.08 -0.92 17.90
CA ASP A 43 6.08 -2.08 17.01
C ASP A 43 7.20 -3.08 17.35
N ALA A 44 7.07 -4.33 16.89
CA ALA A 44 8.12 -5.31 16.99
C ALA A 44 9.42 -4.81 16.35
N GLU A 45 10.57 -5.22 16.89
CA GLU A 45 11.88 -4.71 16.46
C GLU A 45 12.10 -4.82 14.96
N CYS A 46 11.76 -5.98 14.37
CA CYS A 46 11.84 -6.20 12.93
C CYS A 46 11.04 -5.20 12.09
N LEU A 47 9.92 -4.67 12.59
CA LEU A 47 9.14 -3.65 11.89
C LEU A 47 9.75 -2.26 12.09
N THR A 48 10.28 -1.96 13.28
CA THR A 48 10.99 -0.69 13.50
C THR A 48 12.29 -0.61 12.71
N ASP A 49 12.94 -1.73 12.42
CA ASP A 49 14.15 -1.78 11.59
C ASP A 49 13.84 -1.48 10.11
N ILE A 50 12.71 -1.98 9.59
CA ILE A 50 12.26 -1.71 8.23
C ILE A 50 11.68 -0.29 8.12
N PHE A 51 10.65 0.01 8.91
CA PHE A 51 9.82 1.20 8.73
C PHE A 51 10.30 2.42 9.52
N GLY A 52 11.32 2.26 10.37
CA GLY A 52 11.89 3.30 11.22
C GLY A 52 11.11 3.59 12.50
N LYS A 53 11.77 4.31 13.41
CA LYS A 53 11.27 4.76 14.72
C LYS A 53 11.76 6.19 14.97
N SER A 54 10.90 7.03 15.52
CA SER A 54 11.23 8.43 15.87
C SER A 54 11.34 8.60 17.39
N GLY A 55 12.10 9.59 17.85
CA GLY A 55 12.25 9.91 19.29
C GLY A 55 13.65 9.62 19.82
N GLU A 56 13.76 9.35 21.12
CA GLU A 56 15.06 9.14 21.80
C GLU A 56 15.82 7.91 21.26
N ASP A 57 15.10 6.86 20.90
CA ASP A 57 15.62 5.65 20.26
C ASP A 57 15.32 5.69 18.75
N PHE A 58 15.95 6.64 18.07
CA PHE A 58 15.75 6.88 16.64
C PHE A 58 16.34 5.74 15.80
N LYS A 59 15.51 5.19 14.90
CA LYS A 59 15.94 4.24 13.87
C LYS A 59 15.52 4.75 12.49
N PRO A 60 16.45 4.96 11.54
CA PRO A 60 16.09 5.33 10.18
C PRO A 60 15.29 4.21 9.51
N SER A 61 14.40 4.57 8.60
CA SER A 61 13.67 3.56 7.81
C SER A 61 14.52 3.10 6.65
N ARG A 62 14.65 1.77 6.48
CA ARG A 62 15.28 1.17 5.31
C ARG A 62 14.42 1.22 4.05
N VAL A 63 13.13 1.56 4.16
CA VAL A 63 12.20 1.61 3.02
C VAL A 63 11.64 2.99 2.75
N ILE A 64 11.75 3.40 1.49
CA ILE A 64 11.22 4.67 0.96
C ILE A 64 10.12 4.34 -0.03
N PHE A 65 8.91 4.83 0.24
CA PHE A 65 7.75 4.66 -0.64
C PHE A 65 7.50 5.95 -1.40
N SER A 66 7.45 5.87 -2.73
CA SER A 66 7.09 7.01 -3.58
C SER A 66 5.57 7.14 -3.70
N ASP A 67 5.10 8.36 -3.95
CA ASP A 67 3.71 8.60 -4.33
C ASP A 67 3.44 7.98 -5.70
N MET A 68 2.29 7.31 -5.83
CA MET A 68 1.94 6.55 -7.03
C MET A 68 0.82 7.27 -7.78
N ILE A 69 1.10 7.72 -8.99
CA ILE A 69 0.15 8.44 -9.84
C ILE A 69 -0.46 7.45 -10.84
N MET A 70 -1.77 7.57 -11.10
CA MET A 70 -2.43 6.72 -12.09
C MET A 70 -1.79 6.90 -13.47
N ASN A 71 -1.39 5.81 -14.12
CA ASN A 71 -0.64 5.85 -15.37
C ASN A 71 -1.42 5.34 -16.59
N ASN A 72 -2.60 4.73 -16.39
CA ASN A 72 -3.36 4.09 -17.46
C ASN A 72 -4.66 4.82 -17.83
N TRP A 73 -4.69 6.15 -17.68
CA TRP A 73 -5.89 6.93 -18.01
C TRP A 73 -6.33 6.73 -19.46
N ASP A 74 -5.41 6.82 -20.42
CA ASP A 74 -5.74 6.73 -21.84
C ASP A 74 -6.24 5.33 -22.23
N GLU A 75 -5.71 4.28 -21.59
CA GLU A 75 -6.24 2.90 -21.71
C GLU A 75 -7.71 2.86 -21.29
N LEU A 76 -8.03 3.39 -20.11
CA LEU A 76 -9.39 3.37 -19.57
C LEU A 76 -10.36 4.26 -20.37
N LYS A 77 -9.89 5.44 -20.78
CA LYS A 77 -10.65 6.39 -21.59
C LYS A 77 -11.03 5.78 -22.94
N ASN A 78 -10.06 5.21 -23.66
CA ASN A 78 -10.30 4.70 -25.01
C ASN A 78 -10.97 3.32 -24.99
N GLY A 79 -10.60 2.45 -24.04
CA GLY A 79 -11.14 1.09 -23.94
C GLY A 79 -12.59 1.04 -23.46
N TYR A 80 -13.03 2.00 -22.63
CA TYR A 80 -14.37 2.01 -22.04
C TYR A 80 -15.17 3.30 -22.33
N GLY A 81 -14.63 4.23 -23.11
CA GLY A 81 -15.30 5.50 -23.43
C GLY A 81 -15.48 6.43 -22.23
N LEU A 82 -14.60 6.37 -21.23
CA LEU A 82 -14.74 7.14 -19.99
C LEU A 82 -14.44 8.63 -20.20
N THR A 83 -15.24 9.49 -19.59
CA THR A 83 -15.06 10.96 -19.63
C THR A 83 -14.50 11.53 -18.34
N SER A 84 -14.45 10.74 -17.27
CA SER A 84 -13.94 11.12 -15.95
C SER A 84 -12.92 10.10 -15.45
N LYS A 85 -11.91 10.59 -14.72
CA LYS A 85 -10.86 9.79 -14.06
C LYS A 85 -11.32 9.20 -12.72
N THR A 86 -12.47 9.65 -12.23
CA THR A 86 -13.09 9.26 -10.96
C THR A 86 -14.59 9.02 -11.15
N GLU A 87 -15.19 8.25 -10.24
CA GLU A 87 -16.64 8.07 -10.18
C GLU A 87 -17.21 8.58 -8.85
N ILE A 88 -18.46 9.06 -8.89
CA ILE A 88 -19.21 9.46 -7.71
C ILE A 88 -20.13 8.31 -7.31
N LYS A 89 -19.83 7.67 -6.18
CA LYS A 89 -20.69 6.65 -5.58
C LYS A 89 -21.68 7.31 -4.62
N PHE A 90 -22.96 7.05 -4.85
CA PHE A 90 -24.03 7.43 -3.94
C PHE A 90 -24.22 6.34 -2.88
N GLU A 91 -24.24 6.74 -1.62
CA GLU A 91 -24.55 5.88 -0.49
C GLU A 91 -25.65 6.54 0.35
N ASN A 92 -26.35 5.76 1.15
CA ASN A 92 -27.32 6.29 2.11
C ASN A 92 -27.16 5.62 3.48
N THR A 93 -27.51 6.38 4.51
CA THR A 93 -27.75 5.82 5.84
C THR A 93 -29.26 5.85 6.08
N ILE A 94 -29.83 4.75 6.55
CA ILE A 94 -31.26 4.64 6.86
C ILE A 94 -31.44 4.68 8.37
N ASN A 95 -32.22 5.64 8.86
CA ASN A 95 -32.62 5.68 10.26
C ASN A 95 -33.55 4.50 10.55
N ARG A 96 -33.19 3.64 11.52
CA ARG A 96 -33.93 2.40 11.82
C ARG A 96 -35.28 2.63 12.49
N LEU A 97 -35.50 3.79 13.10
CA LEU A 97 -36.76 4.14 13.77
C LEU A 97 -37.73 4.85 12.82
N SER A 98 -37.24 5.83 12.06
CA SER A 98 -38.09 6.65 11.19
C SER A 98 -38.13 6.19 9.72
N GLY A 99 -37.27 5.23 9.34
CA GLY A 99 -37.11 4.79 7.94
C GLY A 99 -36.49 5.85 7.02
N LYS A 100 -36.16 7.04 7.53
CA LYS A 100 -35.66 8.16 6.72
C LYS A 100 -34.25 7.88 6.20
N ALA A 101 -34.05 8.09 4.90
CA ALA A 101 -32.75 7.99 4.25
C ALA A 101 -32.00 9.33 4.30
N THR A 102 -30.69 9.26 4.55
CA THR A 102 -29.74 10.37 4.45
C THR A 102 -28.71 10.04 3.38
N PRO A 103 -28.89 10.48 2.12
CA PRO A 103 -27.95 10.26 1.03
C PRO A 103 -26.64 11.02 1.21
N ARG A 104 -25.55 10.47 0.67
CA ARG A 104 -24.24 11.09 0.59
C ARG A 104 -23.51 10.66 -0.68
N GLN A 105 -22.59 11.51 -1.14
CA GLN A 105 -21.76 11.27 -2.31
C GLN A 105 -20.30 11.12 -1.92
N ILE A 106 -19.65 10.09 -2.45
CA ILE A 106 -18.23 9.80 -2.22
C ILE A 106 -17.55 9.64 -3.58
N GLU A 107 -16.52 10.44 -3.83
CA GLU A 107 -15.66 10.25 -5.00
C GLU A 107 -14.72 9.08 -4.76
N ARG A 108 -14.45 8.29 -5.79
CA ARG A 108 -13.42 7.24 -5.76
C ARG A 108 -12.71 7.12 -7.11
N ALA A 109 -11.47 6.61 -7.07
CA ALA A 109 -10.77 6.20 -8.28
C ALA A 109 -11.53 5.03 -8.93
N ILE A 110 -11.51 4.99 -10.26
CA ILE A 110 -12.27 4.00 -11.03
C ILE A 110 -11.60 2.63 -10.91
N ARG A 111 -12.41 1.58 -10.82
CA ARG A 111 -11.88 0.21 -10.84
C ARG A 111 -11.15 -0.04 -12.16
N GLY A 112 -9.93 -0.55 -12.08
CA GLY A 112 -9.06 -0.79 -13.25
C GLY A 112 -7.97 0.27 -13.41
N SER A 113 -7.99 1.34 -12.61
CA SER A 113 -6.84 2.26 -12.49
C SER A 113 -5.59 1.49 -12.04
N LYS A 114 -4.49 1.71 -12.74
CA LYS A 114 -3.16 1.19 -12.45
C LYS A 114 -2.27 2.33 -11.95
N PHE A 115 -1.41 2.01 -11.00
CA PHE A 115 -0.53 2.96 -10.32
C PHE A 115 0.84 2.33 -10.21
N ASP A 116 1.88 3.05 -10.64
CA ASP A 116 3.26 2.54 -10.59
C ASP A 116 3.79 2.59 -9.16
N LEU A 117 4.08 1.42 -8.61
CA LEU A 117 4.66 1.26 -7.28
C LEU A 117 6.18 1.29 -7.37
N ASN A 118 6.81 2.23 -6.66
CA ASN A 118 8.26 2.27 -6.49
C ASN A 118 8.60 2.30 -4.99
N ILE A 119 9.45 1.35 -4.58
CA ILE A 119 9.94 1.22 -3.22
C ILE A 119 11.46 1.07 -3.29
N ILE A 120 12.19 1.97 -2.62
CA ILE A 120 13.63 1.84 -2.44
C ILE A 120 13.89 1.16 -1.10
N TYR A 121 14.77 0.15 -1.12
CA TYR A 121 15.27 -0.53 0.07
C TYR A 121 16.76 -0.20 0.26
N GLU A 122 17.14 0.23 1.46
CA GLU A 122 18.52 0.48 1.85
C GLU A 122 19.17 -0.81 2.37
N TYR A 123 20.11 -1.35 1.59
CA TYR A 123 20.84 -2.56 1.92
C TYR A 123 21.76 -2.37 3.13
N THR A 124 21.78 -3.35 4.04
CA THR A 124 22.64 -3.34 5.23
C THR A 124 23.47 -4.61 5.37
N SER A 125 22.85 -5.78 5.20
CA SER A 125 23.50 -7.09 5.15
C SER A 125 22.57 -8.10 4.45
N ASP A 126 23.13 -9.19 3.95
CA ASP A 126 22.39 -10.27 3.28
C ASP A 126 21.32 -10.89 4.21
N GLU A 127 21.66 -11.12 5.48
CA GLU A 127 20.73 -11.67 6.47
C GLU A 127 19.54 -10.74 6.72
N ASN A 128 19.79 -9.44 6.83
CA ASN A 128 18.73 -8.45 7.01
C ASN A 128 17.87 -8.34 5.74
N LEU A 129 18.49 -8.29 4.57
CA LEU A 129 17.82 -8.17 3.29
C LEU A 129 16.78 -9.28 3.11
N LYS A 130 17.19 -10.54 3.27
CA LYS A 130 16.30 -11.69 3.11
C LYS A 130 15.13 -11.65 4.09
N LYS A 131 15.42 -11.45 5.38
CA LYS A 131 14.41 -11.38 6.44
C LYS A 131 13.42 -10.22 6.20
N ASP A 132 13.92 -9.06 5.80
CA ASP A 132 13.08 -7.89 5.54
C ASP A 132 12.17 -8.12 4.33
N PHE A 133 12.67 -8.77 3.27
CA PHE A 133 11.88 -9.12 2.08
C PHE A 133 10.80 -10.17 2.38
N GLU A 134 11.07 -11.15 3.25
CA GLU A 134 10.04 -12.08 3.75
C GLU A 134 8.92 -11.34 4.48
N ILE A 135 9.26 -10.39 5.36
CA ILE A 135 8.28 -9.55 6.08
C ILE A 135 7.48 -8.69 5.09
N LEU A 136 8.14 -8.05 4.12
CA LEU A 136 7.47 -7.24 3.09
C LEU A 136 6.54 -8.08 2.22
N SER A 137 6.95 -9.30 1.86
CA SER A 137 6.14 -10.29 1.12
C SER A 137 4.84 -10.62 1.87
N VAL A 138 4.94 -10.93 3.17
CA VAL A 138 3.77 -11.12 4.04
C VAL A 138 2.90 -9.86 4.07
N GLY A 139 3.52 -8.68 4.14
CA GLY A 139 2.81 -7.40 4.13
C GLY A 139 2.00 -7.17 2.86
N PHE A 140 2.60 -7.43 1.69
CA PHE A 140 1.91 -7.31 0.40
C PHE A 140 0.75 -8.30 0.30
N LYS A 141 0.94 -9.53 0.79
CA LYS A 141 -0.17 -10.50 0.90
C LYS A 141 -1.29 -9.93 1.75
N LEU A 142 -1.00 -9.52 2.99
CA LEU A 142 -2.01 -8.96 3.90
C LEU A 142 -2.75 -7.77 3.27
N LEU A 143 -2.03 -6.89 2.58
CA LEU A 143 -2.63 -5.72 1.93
C LEU A 143 -3.57 -6.11 0.78
N GLU A 144 -3.24 -7.13 -0.01
CA GLU A 144 -4.15 -7.67 -1.02
C GLU A 144 -5.40 -8.30 -0.39
N TYR A 145 -5.31 -8.90 0.80
CA TYR A 145 -6.48 -9.45 1.51
C TYR A 145 -7.29 -8.38 2.26
N ASP A 146 -6.71 -7.22 2.51
CA ASP A 146 -7.34 -6.07 3.15
C ASP A 146 -7.72 -4.99 2.10
N TYR A 147 -7.75 -3.71 2.51
CA TYR A 147 -8.08 -2.57 1.69
C TYR A 147 -7.13 -1.39 1.94
N LEU A 148 -6.97 -0.57 0.91
CA LEU A 148 -6.24 0.71 0.96
C LEU A 148 -7.21 1.89 1.04
N GLY A 149 -6.90 2.88 1.88
CA GLY A 149 -7.74 4.07 2.07
C GLY A 149 -8.95 3.83 2.97
N GLY A 150 -10.04 4.57 2.72
CA GLY A 150 -11.23 4.59 3.57
C GLY A 150 -12.38 3.69 3.10
N ASN A 151 -13.35 3.43 4.00
CA ASN A 151 -14.60 2.71 3.71
C ASN A 151 -14.42 1.25 3.24
N GLY A 152 -13.32 0.59 3.57
CA GLY A 152 -13.04 -0.80 3.16
C GLY A 152 -14.12 -1.81 3.54
N THR A 153 -14.73 -1.67 4.72
CA THR A 153 -15.86 -2.51 5.16
C THR A 153 -17.10 -2.40 4.27
N ARG A 154 -17.18 -1.37 3.42
CA ARG A 154 -18.23 -1.15 2.41
C ARG A 154 -17.76 -1.51 0.99
N GLY A 155 -16.66 -2.26 0.86
CA GLY A 155 -16.12 -2.75 -0.40
C GLY A 155 -15.23 -1.77 -1.17
N TYR A 156 -14.61 -0.79 -0.50
CA TYR A 156 -13.65 0.13 -1.13
C TYR A 156 -12.22 -0.39 -1.00
N GLY A 157 -11.33 0.10 -1.85
CA GLY A 157 -9.90 0.01 -1.62
C GLY A 157 -9.29 -1.38 -1.82
N LYS A 158 -10.02 -2.34 -2.40
CA LYS A 158 -9.41 -3.62 -2.79
C LYS A 158 -8.40 -3.36 -3.91
N ILE A 159 -7.15 -3.75 -3.67
CA ILE A 159 -6.07 -3.61 -4.63
C ILE A 159 -5.52 -4.97 -5.06
N ARG A 160 -4.72 -4.96 -6.11
CA ARG A 160 -3.89 -6.08 -6.54
C ARG A 160 -2.52 -5.51 -6.92
N ILE A 161 -1.45 -6.15 -6.46
CA ILE A 161 -0.06 -5.79 -6.73
C ILE A 161 0.47 -6.77 -7.77
N ASN A 162 0.76 -6.29 -8.98
CA ASN A 162 1.25 -7.14 -10.07
C ASN A 162 2.70 -6.77 -10.41
N ASP A 163 3.38 -7.67 -11.10
CA ASP A 163 4.65 -7.40 -11.79
C ASP A 163 5.70 -6.75 -10.87
N ILE A 164 5.96 -7.40 -9.74
CA ILE A 164 6.98 -6.96 -8.78
C ILE A 164 8.34 -7.43 -9.28
N ASP A 165 9.21 -6.46 -9.59
CA ASP A 165 10.61 -6.68 -9.92
C ASP A 165 11.52 -6.11 -8.84
N VAL A 166 12.64 -6.79 -8.62
CA VAL A 166 13.69 -6.39 -7.68
C VAL A 166 14.95 -6.12 -8.51
N CYS A 167 15.53 -4.93 -8.36
CA CYS A 167 16.72 -4.55 -9.08
C CYS A 167 17.69 -3.80 -8.16
N GLU A 168 18.98 -4.02 -8.36
CA GLU A 168 20.02 -3.20 -7.78
C GLU A 168 20.10 -1.88 -8.57
N VAL A 169 19.98 -0.76 -7.86
CA VAL A 169 20.11 0.58 -8.45
C VAL A 169 21.45 1.24 -8.14
N ILE A 170 22.01 0.97 -6.96
CA ILE A 170 23.30 1.51 -6.49
C ILE A 170 23.98 0.43 -5.64
N GLY A 171 25.23 0.13 -5.94
CA GLY A 171 26.07 -0.75 -5.11
C GLY A 171 26.66 -1.90 -5.92
N ASN A 172 26.77 -3.04 -5.25
CA ASN A 172 27.06 -4.34 -5.86
C ASN A 172 26.56 -5.41 -4.88
N ILE A 173 25.43 -6.04 -5.20
CA ILE A 173 24.81 -7.12 -4.44
C ILE A 173 24.95 -8.41 -5.25
N ASP A 174 25.24 -9.53 -4.58
CA ASP A 174 25.30 -10.84 -5.25
C ASP A 174 23.98 -11.14 -5.97
N GLU A 175 24.07 -11.42 -7.27
CA GLU A 175 22.93 -11.72 -8.15
C GLU A 175 22.06 -12.84 -7.59
N LYS A 176 22.65 -13.85 -6.94
CA LYS A 176 21.89 -14.95 -6.31
C LYS A 176 20.98 -14.45 -5.20
N ILE A 177 21.45 -13.49 -4.42
CA ILE A 177 20.69 -12.93 -3.29
C ILE A 177 19.55 -12.06 -3.81
N LEU A 178 19.80 -11.29 -4.87
CA LEU A 178 18.76 -10.52 -5.57
C LEU A 178 17.69 -11.44 -6.16
N ASP A 179 18.08 -12.54 -6.79
CA ASP A 179 17.16 -13.54 -7.34
C ASP A 179 16.30 -14.17 -6.25
N GLU A 180 16.90 -14.59 -5.12
CA GLU A 180 16.15 -15.10 -3.97
C GLU A 180 15.12 -14.06 -3.45
N CYS A 181 15.51 -12.80 -3.36
CA CYS A 181 14.63 -11.71 -2.94
C CYS A 181 13.50 -11.46 -3.97
N SER A 182 13.81 -11.55 -5.26
CA SER A 182 12.85 -11.48 -6.36
C SER A 182 11.82 -12.59 -6.26
N ASP A 183 12.26 -13.82 -5.99
CA ASP A 183 11.38 -14.99 -5.84
C ASP A 183 10.46 -14.88 -4.62
N ILE A 184 10.97 -14.38 -3.48
CA ILE A 184 10.18 -14.11 -2.28
C ILE A 184 9.03 -13.13 -2.59
N LEU A 185 9.30 -12.08 -3.37
CA LEU A 185 8.32 -11.07 -3.72
C LEU A 185 7.44 -11.45 -4.90
N LYS A 186 7.86 -12.33 -5.81
CA LYS A 186 6.99 -12.84 -6.89
C LYS A 186 6.00 -13.88 -6.37
N ASN A 187 6.40 -14.66 -5.37
CA ASN A 187 5.62 -15.76 -4.82
C ASN A 187 4.88 -15.41 -3.51
N PHE A 188 4.74 -14.13 -3.17
CA PHE A 188 4.02 -13.71 -1.94
C PHE A 188 2.57 -14.21 -1.83
N ARG A 189 1.98 -14.65 -2.94
CA ARG A 189 0.64 -15.25 -3.00
C ARG A 189 0.62 -16.76 -2.76
N GLN A 190 1.75 -17.44 -2.91
CA GLN A 190 1.82 -18.92 -2.90
C GLN A 190 2.04 -19.52 -1.50
N TYR A 191 2.40 -18.71 -0.49
CA TYR A 191 2.65 -19.14 0.89
C TYR A 191 1.66 -18.49 1.85
#